data_AF-A0A0G1JWP3-F1
#
_entry.id   AF-A0A0G1JWP3-F1
#
_cell.length_a   1.000
_cell.length_b   1.000
_cell.length_c   1.000
_cell.angle_alpha   90.00
_cell.angle_beta   90.00
_cell.angle_gamma   90.00
#
_symmetry.space_group_name_H-M   'P 1'
#
loop_
_entity.id
_entity.type
_entity.pdbx_description
1 polymer ?
#
loop_
_entity_poly.entity_id
_entity_poly.type
_entity_poly.pdbx_seq_one_letter_code
_entity_poly.pdbx_strand_id
1 'polypeptide(L)' 'MNEAETRAEYIDPNLKAAGWGEVEGSKILREFRITDGKIQTGGFRTKPEIADYVLVYNNQKVAVVEAKSDEMEVSEGVA' A
#
# COMPACT_ATOMS: atom_id res chain seq x y z
N MET A 1 -16.42 -9.00 1.71
CA MET A 1 -16.14 -7.66 2.29
C MET A 1 -15.44 -6.83 1.23
N ASN A 2 -15.66 -5.50 1.13
CA ASN A 2 -14.93 -4.73 0.14
C ASN A 2 -13.50 -4.39 0.62
N GLU A 3 -12.64 -3.94 -0.28
CA GLU A 3 -11.23 -3.65 0.01
C GLU A 3 -11.04 -2.48 1.01
N ALA A 4 -11.91 -1.47 0.97
CA ALA A 4 -11.87 -0.36 1.92
C ALA A 4 -12.22 -0.82 3.35
N GLU A 5 -13.24 -1.67 3.47
CA GLU A 5 -13.60 -2.30 4.74
C GLU A 5 -12.47 -3.22 5.24
N THR A 6 -11.84 -4.00 4.34
CA THR A 6 -10.70 -4.86 4.70
C THR A 6 -9.52 -4.06 5.23
N ARG A 7 -9.24 -2.90 4.62
CA ARG A 7 -8.22 -1.97 5.09
C ARG A 7 -8.50 -1.47 6.51
N ALA A 8 -9.72 -0.99 6.75
CA ALA A 8 -10.09 -0.38 8.03
C ALA A 8 -10.21 -1.40 9.18
N GLU A 9 -10.84 -2.55 8.94
CA GLU A 9 -11.16 -3.51 10.01
C GLU A 9 -10.05 -4.54 10.25
N TYR A 10 -9.22 -4.84 9.25
CA TYR A 10 -8.19 -5.87 9.36
C TYR A 10 -6.77 -5.32 9.22
N ILE A 11 -6.46 -4.55 8.17
CA ILE A 11 -5.07 -4.17 7.90
C ILE A 11 -4.58 -3.10 8.87
N ASP A 12 -5.34 -2.00 9.04
CA ASP A 12 -4.94 -0.90 9.93
C ASP A 12 -4.71 -1.36 11.37
N PRO A 13 -5.61 -2.16 12.00
CA PRO A 13 -5.40 -2.63 13.36
C PRO A 13 -4.18 -3.55 13.48
N ASN A 14 -3.94 -4.43 12.50
CA ASN A 14 -2.79 -5.34 12.52
C ASN A 14 -1.46 -4.61 12.32
N LEU A 15 -1.40 -3.62 11.41
CA LEU A 15 -0.19 -2.79 11.25
C LEU A 15 0.13 -2.05 12.54
N LYS A 16 -0.88 -1.45 13.17
CA LYS A 16 -0.71 -0.76 14.45
C LYS A 16 -0.28 -1.70 15.57
N ALA A 17 -0.91 -2.87 15.69
CA ALA A 17 -0.56 -3.88 16.69
C ALA A 17 0.88 -4.42 16.49
N ALA A 18 1.35 -4.47 15.24
CA ALA A 18 2.74 -4.80 14.91
C ALA A 18 3.73 -3.64 15.15
N GLY A 19 3.26 -2.48 15.64
CA GLY A 19 4.08 -1.33 16.01
C GLY A 19 4.31 -0.31 14.89
N TRP A 20 3.75 -0.50 13.70
CA TRP A 20 3.87 0.47 12.62
C TRP A 20 3.09 1.76 12.93
N GLY A 21 3.76 2.90 12.85
CA GLY A 21 3.21 4.20 13.23
C GLY A 21 3.27 4.50 14.73
N GLU A 22 3.62 3.52 15.56
CA GLU A 22 3.75 3.67 17.02
C GLU A 22 5.22 3.67 17.46
N VAL A 23 6.05 2.81 16.86
CA VAL A 23 7.48 2.73 17.16
C VAL A 23 8.22 3.92 16.53
N GLU A 24 9.19 4.49 17.26
CA GLU A 24 10.01 5.58 16.75
C GLU A 24 10.67 5.22 15.41
N GLY A 25 10.64 6.16 14.47
CA GLY A 25 11.19 5.96 13.13
C GLY A 25 10.30 5.14 12.20
N SER A 26 9.24 4.50 12.69
CA SER A 26 8.25 3.79 11.87
C SER A 26 7.15 4.74 11.34
N LYS A 27 6.76 4.58 10.08
CA LYS A 27 5.67 5.33 9.45
C LYS A 27 4.90 4.45 8.48
N ILE A 28 3.62 4.75 8.34
CA ILE A 28 2.73 4.15 7.34
C ILE A 28 2.36 5.25 6.34
N LEU A 29 2.65 5.02 5.05
CA LEU A 29 2.19 5.87 3.95
C LEU A 29 1.05 5.15 3.25
N ARG A 30 -0.15 5.73 3.21
CA ARG A 30 -1.32 5.15 2.55
C ARG A 30 -1.49 5.72 1.13
N GLU A 31 -2.04 4.93 0.22
CA GLU A 31 -2.30 5.30 -1.18
C GLU A 31 -1.06 5.93 -1.83
N PHE A 32 0.09 5.31 -1.61
CA PHE A 32 1.38 5.86 -1.97
C PHE A 32 1.65 5.67 -3.47
N ARG A 33 1.72 6.78 -4.20
CA ARG A 33 2.11 6.80 -5.61
C ARG A 33 3.58 6.41 -5.77
N ILE A 34 3.84 5.24 -6.34
CA ILE A 34 5.19 4.72 -6.60
C ILE A 34 5.75 5.33 -7.89
N THR A 35 4.93 5.39 -8.94
CA THR A 35 5.38 5.89 -10.25
C THR A 35 4.51 7.01 -10.77
N ASP A 36 5.08 7.84 -11.62
CA ASP A 36 4.32 8.86 -12.35
C ASP A 36 3.56 8.32 -13.56
N GLY A 37 3.68 7.01 -13.85
CA GLY A 37 3.28 6.41 -15.12
C GLY A 37 4.33 6.56 -16.22
N LYS A 38 4.32 5.64 -17.18
CA LYS A 38 5.26 5.57 -18.29
C LYS A 38 5.00 6.71 -19.28
N ILE A 39 6.06 7.41 -19.69
CA ILE A 39 5.99 8.46 -20.71
C ILE A 39 5.60 7.84 -22.05
N GLN A 40 4.63 8.44 -22.72
CA GLN A 40 4.17 8.07 -24.06
C GLN A 40 4.33 9.23 -25.04
N THR A 41 4.35 8.90 -26.33
CA THR A 41 4.39 9.88 -27.42
C THR A 41 3.16 10.80 -27.36
N GLY A 42 3.34 12.08 -27.69
CA GLY A 42 2.26 13.08 -27.62
C GLY A 42 2.11 13.78 -26.26
N GLY A 43 3.02 13.55 -25.32
CA GLY A 43 3.06 14.29 -24.04
C GLY A 43 2.20 13.68 -22.93
N PHE A 44 1.68 12.47 -23.12
CA PHE A 44 0.85 11.75 -22.16
C PHE A 44 1.69 10.78 -21.31
N ARG A 45 1.13 10.37 -20.17
CA ARG A 45 1.65 9.28 -19.33
C ARG A 45 0.58 8.21 -19.12
N THR A 46 0.99 6.97 -18.94
CA THR A 46 0.08 5.89 -18.53
C THR A 46 -0.41 6.11 -17.09
N LYS A 47 -1.35 5.27 -16.65
CA LYS A 47 -1.79 5.25 -15.25
C LYS A 47 -0.58 5.07 -14.32
N PRO A 48 -0.49 5.84 -13.22
CA PRO A 48 0.53 5.64 -12.21
C PRO A 48 0.27 4.36 -11.41
N GLU A 49 1.35 3.76 -10.94
CA GLU A 49 1.30 2.67 -9.96
C GLU A 49 1.16 3.27 -8.56
N ILE A 50 0.13 2.86 -7.83
CA ILE A 50 -0.20 3.34 -6.49
C ILE A 50 -0.34 2.10 -5.61
N ALA A 51 0.40 2.08 -4.50
CA ALA A 51 0.28 1.03 -3.50
C ALA A 51 -0.65 1.45 -2.37
N ASP A 52 -1.40 0.50 -1.81
CA ASP A 52 -2.27 0.77 -0.66
C ASP A 52 -1.49 1.25 0.57
N TYR A 53 -0.38 0.58 0.88
CA TYR A 53 0.49 0.96 1.99
C TYR A 53 1.97 0.81 1.63
N VAL A 54 2.78 1.77 2.06
CA VAL A 54 4.24 1.67 2.10
C VAL A 54 4.70 1.87 3.54
N LEU A 55 5.45 0.88 4.04
CA LEU A 55 6.02 0.90 5.37
C LEU A 55 7.41 1.52 5.31
N VAL A 56 7.63 2.53 6.14
CA VAL A 56 8.88 3.29 6.20
C VAL A 56 9.47 3.14 7.59
N TYR A 57 10.74 2.76 7.66
CA TYR A 57 11.50 2.71 8.90
C TYR A 57 12.79 3.52 8.75
N ASN A 58 13.05 4.46 9.67
CA ASN A 58 14.22 5.34 9.64
C ASN A 58 14.41 6.02 8.28
N ASN A 59 13.32 6.53 7.72
CA ASN A 59 13.26 7.21 6.42
C ASN A 59 13.59 6.34 5.20
N GLN A 60 13.63 5.01 5.37
CA GLN A 60 13.80 4.04 4.30
C GLN A 60 12.48 3.28 4.07
N LYS A 61 12.05 3.16 2.81
CA LYS A 61 10.93 2.31 2.42
C LYS A 61 11.39 0.85 2.51
N VAL A 62 10.72 0.05 3.33
CA VAL A 62 11.15 -1.33 3.62
C VAL A 62 10.16 -2.39 3.20
N ALA A 63 8.87 -2.05 3.04
CA ALA A 63 7.85 -2.98 2.58
C ALA A 63 6.66 -2.26 1.92
N VAL A 64 5.89 -3.02 1.15
CA VAL A 64 4.62 -2.63 0.53
C VAL A 64 3.56 -3.63 1.00
N VAL A 65 2.34 -3.16 1.28
CA VAL A 65 1.19 -4.01 1.60
C VAL A 65 0.06 -3.60 0.67
N GLU A 66 -0.50 -4.58 -0.06
CA GLU A 66 -1.71 -4.40 -0.87
C GLU A 66 -2.90 -5.05 -0.18
N ALA A 67 -4.01 -4.33 -0.09
CA ALA A 67 -5.25 -4.85 0.42
C ALA A 67 -5.93 -5.71 -0.65
N LYS A 68 -6.69 -6.71 -0.19
CA LYS A 68 -7.55 -7.50 -1.06
C LYS A 68 -8.89 -7.69 -0.39
N SER A 69 -9.90 -8.04 -1.19
CA SER A 69 -11.13 -8.62 -0.65
C SER A 69 -10.80 -9.92 0.10
N ASP A 70 -11.47 -10.14 1.22
CA ASP A 70 -11.45 -11.37 2.03
C ASP A 70 -11.99 -12.60 1.27
N GLU A 71 -12.63 -12.39 0.12
CA GLU A 71 -13.16 -13.44 -0.75
C GLU A 71 -12.16 -13.96 -1.80
N MET A 72 -10.92 -13.43 -1.85
CA MET A 72 -9.87 -13.87 -2.78
C MET A 72 -8.69 -14.53 -2.06
N GLU A 73 -8.05 -15.52 -2.70
CA GLU A 73 -6.88 -16.17 -2.12
C GLU A 73 -5.68 -15.22 -2.01
N VAL A 74 -4.95 -15.34 -0.90
CA VAL A 74 -3.75 -14.52 -0.59
C VAL A 74 -2.66 -14.63 -1.67
N SER A 75 -2.59 -15.75 -2.39
CA SER A 75 -1.56 -16.09 -3.39
C SER A 75 -1.79 -15.51 -4.79
N GLU A 76 -2.99 -15.03 -5.13
CA GLU A 76 -3.21 -14.36 -6.42
C GLU A 76 -2.66 -12.94 -6.34
N GLY A 77 -1.34 -12.72 -6.41
CA GLY A 77 -0.80 -11.35 -6.48
C GLY A 77 -1.48 -10.58 -7.62
N VAL A 78 -2.46 -9.72 -7.30
CA VAL A 78 -3.20 -8.95 -8.28
C VAL A 78 -2.58 -7.56 -8.30
N ALA A 79 -2.05 -7.20 -9.47
CA ALA A 79 -1.58 -5.85 -9.80
C ALA A 79 -2.70 -5.08 -10.51
#